data_AF-A0A455U1B3-F1
#
_entry.id   AF-A0A455U1B3-F1
#
_cell.length_a   1.000
_cell.length_b   1.000
_cell.length_c   1.000
_cell.angle_alpha   90.00
_cell.angle_beta   90.00
_cell.angle_gamma   90.00
#
_symmetry.space_group_name_H-M   'P 1'
#
loop_
_entity.id
_entity.type
_entity.pdbx_description
1 polymer ?
#
loop_
_entity_poly.entity_id
_entity_poly.type
_entity_poly.pdbx_seq_one_letter_code
_entity_poly.pdbx_strand_id
1 'polypeptide(L)' 'MISGKSVDQSLVEVIELADHPWYVACQFHPEFTSTPRDGHPLFSGFVNAALEHKTARNRAHAHSQE' A
#
# COMPACT_ATOMS: atom_id res chain seq x y z
N MET A 1 -8.04 8.71 -5.49
CA MET A 1 -7.38 10.01 -5.64
C MET A 1 -6.16 9.87 -6.54
N ILE A 2 -5.82 10.91 -7.30
CA ILE A 2 -4.57 10.94 -8.09
C ILE A 2 -3.46 11.40 -7.16
N SER A 3 -2.44 10.56 -6.98
CA SER A 3 -1.32 10.80 -6.07
C SER A 3 -0.01 11.04 -6.82
N GLY A 4 0.07 10.66 -8.10
CA GLY A 4 1.22 10.90 -8.96
C GLY A 4 0.84 11.10 -10.41
N LYS A 5 1.56 11.99 -11.09
CA LYS A 5 1.46 12.25 -12.52
C LYS A 5 2.84 12.28 -13.16
N SER A 6 2.90 12.11 -14.47
CA SER A 6 4.11 12.32 -15.26
C SER A 6 4.62 13.77 -15.10
N VAL A 7 5.90 13.99 -15.45
CA VAL A 7 6.55 15.32 -15.28
C VAL A 7 5.83 16.42 -16.07
N ASP A 8 5.33 16.09 -17.26
CA ASP A 8 4.53 16.96 -18.12
C ASP A 8 3.04 17.01 -17.73
N GLN A 9 2.66 16.30 -16.66
CA GLN A 9 1.30 16.18 -16.10
C GLN A 9 0.25 15.56 -17.03
N SER A 10 0.66 14.99 -18.16
CA SER A 10 -0.24 14.43 -19.17
C SER A 10 -0.80 13.05 -18.78
N LEU A 11 -0.06 12.30 -17.96
CA LEU A 11 -0.41 10.94 -17.55
C LEU A 11 -0.56 10.84 -16.03
N VAL A 12 -1.49 9.99 -15.60
CA VAL A 12 -1.63 9.59 -14.20
C VAL A 12 -0.75 8.36 -13.97
N GLU A 13 0.18 8.47 -13.03
CA GLU A 13 1.20 7.44 -12.76
C GLU A 13 0.91 6.67 -11.48
N VAL A 14 0.27 7.31 -10.49
CA VAL A 14 -0.05 6.71 -9.20
C VAL A 14 -1.43 7.16 -8.71
N ILE A 15 -2.20 6.21 -8.19
CA ILE A 15 -3.48 6.47 -7.53
C ILE A 15 -3.57 5.77 -6.17
N GLU A 16 -4.36 6.35 -5.28
CA GLU A 16 -4.70 5.78 -3.97
C GLU A 16 -6.22 5.75 -3.78
N LEU A 17 -6.74 4.82 -2.97
CA LEU A 17 -8.17 4.75 -2.66
C LEU A 17 -8.39 5.07 -1.17
N ALA A 18 -9.05 6.20 -0.90
CA ALA A 18 -9.17 6.74 0.45
C ALA A 18 -9.90 5.81 1.44
N ASP A 19 -10.93 5.10 0.97
CA ASP A 19 -11.77 4.24 1.81
C ASP A 19 -11.23 2.80 1.93
N HIS A 20 -9.95 2.58 1.58
CA HIS A 20 -9.30 1.28 1.70
C HIS A 20 -8.06 1.40 2.61
N PRO A 21 -7.87 0.50 3.59
CA PRO A 21 -6.83 0.64 4.61
C PRO A 21 -5.40 0.68 4.05
N TRP A 22 -5.19 0.08 2.88
CA TRP A 22 -3.96 0.22 2.10
C TRP A 22 -4.27 -0.06 0.64
N TYR A 23 -4.29 0.96 -0.21
CA TYR A 23 -4.48 0.81 -1.66
C TYR A 23 -3.62 1.81 -2.40
N VAL A 24 -2.65 1.30 -3.15
CA VAL A 24 -1.79 2.08 -4.03
C VAL A 24 -1.66 1.30 -5.34
N ALA A 25 -1.87 1.98 -6.47
CA ALA A 25 -1.63 1.42 -7.80
C ALA A 25 -0.69 2.35 -8.57
N CYS A 26 0.29 1.78 -9.26
CA CYS A 26 1.28 2.50 -10.05
C CYS A 26 1.47 1.87 -11.43
N GLN A 27 1.86 2.67 -12.42
CA GLN A 27 2.12 2.22 -13.79
C GLN A 27 3.56 1.72 -14.01
N PHE A 28 4.51 2.22 -13.22
CA PHE A 28 5.91 1.79 -13.28
C PHE A 28 6.15 0.44 -12.58
N HIS A 29 7.35 -0.12 -12.77
CA HIS A 29 7.78 -1.41 -12.22
C HIS A 29 8.68 -1.23 -10.98
N PRO A 30 8.13 -1.09 -9.77
CA PRO A 30 8.93 -0.93 -8.54
C PRO A 30 9.83 -2.14 -8.24
N GLU A 31 9.53 -3.30 -8.83
CA GLU A 31 10.30 -4.54 -8.70
C GLU A 31 11.77 -4.36 -9.09
N PHE A 32 12.04 -3.59 -10.13
CA PHE A 32 13.41 -3.39 -10.63
C PHE A 32 14.29 -2.53 -9.71
N THR A 33 13.67 -1.82 -8.77
CA THR A 33 14.36 -1.01 -7.75
C THR A 33 14.35 -1.64 -6.36
N SER A 34 13.77 -2.83 -6.21
CA SER A 34 13.80 -3.61 -4.98
C SER A 34 15.08 -4.42 -4.88
N THR A 35 15.73 -4.44 -3.71
CA THR A 35 16.94 -5.25 -3.49
C THR A 35 16.73 -6.30 -2.38
N PRO A 36 17.59 -7.33 -2.28
CA PRO A 36 17.49 -8.31 -1.20
C PRO A 36 17.76 -7.75 0.20
N ARG A 37 18.52 -6.65 0.33
CA ARG A 37 18.79 -5.99 1.61
C ARG A 37 17.66 -5.02 1.96
N ASP A 38 17.33 -4.18 1.00
CA ASP A 38 16.31 -3.14 1.13
C ASP A 38 15.22 -3.40 0.10
N GLY A 39 14.10 -3.97 0.56
CA GLY A 39 12.91 -4.14 -0.27
C GLY A 39 12.30 -2.79 -0.65
N HIS A 40 11.70 -2.69 -1.84
CA HIS A 40 11.08 -1.43 -2.27
C HIS A 40 9.98 -0.99 -1.27
N PRO A 41 9.89 0.31 -0.92
CA PRO A 41 8.95 0.79 0.10
C PRO A 41 7.48 0.40 -0.14
N LEU A 42 7.03 0.32 -1.40
CA LEU A 42 5.67 -0.15 -1.72
C LEU A 42 5.40 -1.58 -1.25
N PHE A 43 6.37 -2.48 -1.38
CA PHE A 43 6.20 -3.88 -0.97
C PHE A 43 6.28 -4.05 0.53
N SER A 44 7.29 -3.44 1.17
CA SER A 44 7.42 -3.45 2.62
C SER A 44 6.22 -2.79 3.30
N GLY A 45 5.73 -1.68 2.74
CA GLY A 45 4.52 -0.98 3.18
C GLY A 45 3.27 -1.86 3.10
N PHE A 46 3.09 -2.60 2.00
CA PHE A 46 1.96 -3.54 1.86
C PHE A 46 1.98 -4.62 2.94
N VAL A 47 3.13 -5.26 3.16
CA VAL A 47 3.27 -6.35 4.14
C VAL A 47 2.97 -5.83 5.56
N ASN A 48 3.49 -4.65 5.91
CA ASN A 48 3.24 -4.03 7.21
C ASN A 48 1.75 -3.70 7.40
N ALA A 49 1.11 -3.08 6.41
CA ALA A 49 -0.31 -2.77 6.47
C ALA A 49 -1.19 -4.03 6.56
N ALA A 50 -0.82 -5.11 5.86
CA ALA A 50 -1.51 -6.39 5.97
C ALA A 50 -1.39 -7.00 7.38
N LEU A 51 -0.21 -6.88 8.01
CA LEU A 51 0.02 -7.33 9.38
C LEU A 51 -0.79 -6.51 10.40
N GLU A 52 -0.83 -5.19 10.24
CA GLU A 52 -1.64 -4.29 11.05
C GLU A 52 -3.13 -4.60 10.92
N HIS A 53 -3.62 -4.76 9.69
CA HIS A 53 -5.01 -5.12 9.42
C HIS A 53 -5.39 -6.46 10.04
N LYS A 54 -4.53 -7.48 9.95
CA LYS A 54 -4.72 -8.77 10.64
C LYS A 54 -4.81 -8.58 12.15
N THR A 55 -3.93 -7.78 12.73
CA THR A 55 -3.89 -7.52 14.18
C THR A 55 -5.14 -6.80 14.66
N ALA A 56 -5.57 -5.76 13.94
CA ALA A 56 -6.79 -5.01 14.22
C ALA A 56 -8.04 -5.91 14.16
N ARG A 57 -8.14 -6.74 13.11
CA ARG A 57 -9.23 -7.71 12.97
C ARG A 57 -9.29 -8.70 14.13
N ASN A 58 -8.15 -9.24 14.54
CA ASN A 58 -8.09 -10.18 15.66
C ASN A 58 -8.55 -9.54 16.99
N ARG A 59 -8.19 -8.27 17.23
CA ARG A 59 -8.65 -7.53 18.42
C ARG A 59 -10.15 -7.29 18.39
N ALA A 60 -10.70 -6.91 17.25
CA ALA A 60 -12.13 -6.72 17.07
C ALA A 60 -12.91 -8.01 17.36
N HIS A 61 -12.42 -9.16 16.87
CA HIS A 61 -13.03 -10.45 17.17
C HIS A 61 -12.99 -10.83 18.66
N ALA A 62 -11.89 -10.52 19.36
CA ALA A 62 -11.78 -10.80 20.79
C ALA A 62 -12.79 -9.99 21.63
N HIS A 63 -13.01 -8.71 21.31
CA HIS A 63 -13.98 -7.85 21.98
C HIS A 63 -15.45 -8.22 21.71
N SER A 64 -15.75 -8.89 20.60
CA SER A 64 -17.11 -9.34 20.28
C SER A 64 -17.51 -10.66 20.93
N GLN A 65 -16.62 -11.29 21.70
CA GLN A 65 -16.89 -12.54 22.43
C GLN A 65 -16.98 -12.36 23.95
N GLU A 66 -16.99 -11.11 24.42
CA GLU A 66 -17.35 -10.69 25.79
C GLU A 66 -18.77 -10.10 25.80
#